data_AF-A0A3S3UAG7-F1
#
_entry.id   AF-A0A3S3UAG7-F1
#
_cell.length_a   1.000
_cell.length_b   1.000
_cell.length_c   1.000
_cell.angle_alpha   90.00
_cell.angle_beta   90.00
_cell.angle_gamma   90.00
#
_symmetry.space_group_name_H-M   'P 1'
#
loop_
_entity.id
_entity.type
_entity.pdbx_description
1 polymer ?
#
loop_
_entity_poly.entity_id
_entity_poly.type
_entity_poly.pdbx_seq_one_letter_code
_entity_poly.pdbx_strand_id
1 'polypeptide(L)'
;MRLVKKKRSPLSSTEEAPEQPWKILVIDDEPSVHTLTQLILKRMKFSGRRVQLFSAYSAEEAKKVLHEEADIAVAVVDVVMESEHAGLELVEYIREELGNGYIRLVIRTGQAGSAPEREVIDHYDIDDYKDKTELTAQKLYTAIRSALKAYRDIMIIESNRQGLERILNATPGLYLPSFDSADQFFQGVLQQVIGLCQLGKNGLLCTINSFISTFDSDDAQVRAGTGDFFLRDNINQNPECVEVIRSCSRIIKEGREHDMES
;
A
#
# COMPACT_ATOMS: atom_id res chain seq x y z
N MET A 1 -0.68 -57.63 -10.74
CA MET A 1 -1.25 -56.31 -10.37
C MET A 1 -0.36 -55.71 -9.27
N ARG A 2 0.53 -54.76 -9.62
CA ARG A 2 1.42 -54.06 -8.68
C ARG A 2 1.26 -52.56 -8.90
N LEU A 3 0.70 -51.87 -7.92
CA LEU A 3 0.47 -50.43 -7.92
C LEU A 3 1.81 -49.69 -7.76
N VAL A 4 2.23 -48.95 -8.79
CA VAL A 4 3.34 -48.01 -8.70
C VAL A 4 2.81 -46.69 -8.15
N LYS A 5 3.12 -46.38 -6.89
CA LYS A 5 2.88 -45.05 -6.30
C LYS A 5 3.84 -44.05 -6.94
N LYS A 6 3.33 -43.17 -7.81
CA LYS A 6 4.06 -42.03 -8.35
C LYS A 6 4.35 -41.04 -7.21
N LYS A 7 5.63 -40.90 -6.85
CA LYS A 7 6.12 -39.94 -5.85
C LYS A 7 5.70 -38.53 -6.30
N ARG A 8 4.84 -37.86 -5.52
CA ARG A 8 4.61 -36.43 -5.65
C ARG A 8 5.90 -35.73 -5.21
N SER A 9 6.57 -35.05 -6.14
CA SER A 9 7.63 -34.10 -5.83
C SER A 9 7.06 -32.99 -4.94
N PRO A 10 7.79 -32.53 -3.91
CA PRO A 10 7.35 -31.37 -3.15
C PRO A 10 7.41 -30.16 -4.08
N LEU A 11 6.31 -29.41 -4.18
CA LEU A 11 6.32 -28.09 -4.82
C LEU A 11 7.41 -27.27 -4.13
N SER A 12 8.36 -26.77 -4.90
CA SER A 12 9.36 -25.82 -4.44
C SER A 12 8.64 -24.65 -3.78
N SER A 13 8.99 -24.35 -2.54
CA SER A 13 8.61 -23.10 -1.89
C SER A 13 9.12 -21.95 -2.74
N THR A 14 8.23 -21.32 -3.49
CA THR A 14 8.48 -20.04 -4.13
C THR A 14 8.88 -19.07 -3.01
N GLU A 15 10.13 -18.61 -3.01
CA GLU A 15 10.54 -17.49 -2.17
C GLU A 15 9.71 -16.28 -2.64
N GLU A 16 8.62 -16.00 -1.93
CA GLU A 16 7.80 -14.82 -2.17
C GLU A 16 8.68 -13.58 -2.03
N ALA A 17 8.61 -12.69 -3.02
CA ALA A 17 9.30 -11.40 -2.96
C ALA A 17 9.00 -10.72 -1.61
N PRO A 18 10.01 -10.19 -0.91
CA PRO A 18 9.82 -9.65 0.43
C PRO A 18 8.82 -8.50 0.39
N GLU A 19 7.70 -8.64 1.11
CA GLU A 19 6.70 -7.57 1.22
C GLU A 19 7.37 -6.29 1.76
N GLN A 20 7.17 -5.16 1.08
CA GLN A 20 7.76 -3.88 1.48
C GLN A 20 7.41 -3.57 2.96
N PRO A 21 8.30 -3.00 3.77
CA PRO A 21 7.97 -2.68 5.16
C PRO A 21 6.93 -1.55 5.25
N TRP A 22 6.21 -1.48 6.37
CA TRP A 22 5.45 -0.29 6.74
C TRP A 22 6.41 0.81 7.19
N LYS A 23 6.39 1.96 6.52
CA LYS A 23 7.27 3.08 6.86
C LYS A 23 6.64 3.92 7.97
N ILE A 24 7.40 4.17 9.02
CA ILE A 24 7.01 4.98 10.18
C ILE A 24 8.06 6.06 10.35
N LEU A 25 7.63 7.31 10.47
CA LEU A 25 8.51 8.44 10.74
C LEU A 25 8.42 8.83 12.22
N VAL A 26 9.56 8.96 12.89
CA VAL A 26 9.66 9.47 14.27
C VAL A 26 10.30 10.84 14.21
N ILE A 27 9.62 11.82 14.80
CA ILE A 27 10.02 13.24 14.80
C ILE A 27 10.09 13.69 16.26
N ASP A 28 11.31 13.79 16.78
CA ASP A 28 11.61 14.16 18.17
C ASP A 28 13.06 14.68 18.19
N ASP A 29 13.35 15.74 18.94
CA ASP A 29 14.72 16.27 19.02
C ASP A 29 15.63 15.42 19.92
N GLU A 30 15.06 14.49 20.70
CA GLU A 30 15.76 13.67 21.66
C GLU A 30 16.21 12.30 21.09
N PRO A 31 17.53 12.04 20.89
CA PRO A 31 18.01 10.80 20.28
C PRO A 31 17.62 9.51 21.03
N SER A 32 17.37 9.62 22.34
CA SER A 32 16.93 8.51 23.19
C SER A 32 15.57 7.97 22.73
N VAL A 33 14.69 8.84 22.24
CA VAL A 33 13.33 8.50 21.80
C VAL A 33 13.37 7.64 20.55
N HIS A 34 14.22 7.98 19.59
CA HIS A 34 14.41 7.20 18.37
C HIS A 34 14.93 5.79 18.70
N THR A 35 15.92 5.72 19.57
CA THR A 35 16.53 4.44 20.01
C THR A 35 15.51 3.56 20.72
N LEU A 36 14.72 4.14 21.63
CA LEU A 36 13.68 3.43 22.38
C LEU A 36 12.56 2.96 21.45
N THR A 37 12.10 3.82 20.53
CA THR A 37 11.05 3.49 19.56
C THR A 37 11.50 2.36 18.64
N GLN A 38 12.75 2.40 18.18
CA GLN A 38 13.36 1.32 17.39
C GLN A 38 13.40 0.01 18.18
N LEU A 39 13.76 0.04 19.45
CA LEU A 39 13.79 -1.15 20.30
C LEU A 39 12.39 -1.78 20.47
N ILE A 40 11.38 -0.95 20.74
CA ILE A 40 9.99 -1.37 20.93
C ILE A 40 9.42 -1.98 19.65
N LEU A 41 9.70 -1.36 18.50
CA LEU A 41 9.12 -1.75 17.21
C LEU A 41 9.96 -2.77 16.43
N LYS A 42 11.18 -3.10 16.88
CA LYS A 42 12.12 -4.01 16.20
C LYS A 42 11.52 -5.33 15.72
N ARG A 43 10.58 -5.89 16.48
CA ARG A 43 9.93 -7.18 16.19
C ARG A 43 8.48 -7.03 15.75
N MET A 44 8.00 -5.80 15.57
CA MET A 44 6.63 -5.57 15.12
C MET A 44 6.47 -6.12 13.70
N LYS A 45 5.40 -6.90 13.54
CA LYS A 45 4.84 -7.25 12.24
C LYS A 45 3.37 -6.89 12.25
N PHE A 46 2.92 -6.22 11.21
CA PHE A 46 1.51 -5.92 11.00
C PHE A 46 1.12 -6.39 9.61
N SER A 47 0.11 -7.25 9.52
CA SER A 47 -0.36 -7.79 8.25
C SER A 47 0.80 -8.40 7.42
N GLY A 48 1.54 -9.36 7.98
CA GLY A 48 2.68 -10.02 7.30
C GLY A 48 3.97 -9.20 7.18
N ARG A 49 3.85 -7.87 7.08
CA ARG A 49 4.93 -6.92 6.81
C ARG A 49 5.65 -6.48 8.09
N ARG A 50 6.97 -6.27 7.99
CA ARG A 50 7.78 -5.62 9.04
C ARG A 50 7.54 -4.11 9.03
N VAL A 51 8.03 -3.41 10.05
CA VAL A 51 8.09 -1.95 10.08
C VAL A 51 9.51 -1.46 9.78
N GLN A 52 9.63 -0.32 9.09
CA GLN A 52 10.86 0.42 8.86
C GLN A 52 10.69 1.80 9.49
N LEU A 53 11.69 2.22 10.27
CA LEU A 53 11.68 3.51 10.93
C LEU A 53 12.54 4.51 10.17
N PHE A 54 11.99 5.69 9.98
CA PHE A 54 12.67 6.91 9.57
C PHE A 54 12.75 7.84 10.78
N SER A 55 13.79 8.65 10.85
CA SER A 55 14.04 9.56 11.95
C SER A 55 14.26 10.96 11.40
N ALA A 56 13.64 11.94 12.04
CA ALA A 56 13.89 13.35 11.86
C ALA A 56 14.03 13.99 13.23
N TYR A 57 15.04 14.84 13.41
CA TYR A 57 15.33 15.51 14.68
C TYR A 57 14.83 16.96 14.72
N SER A 58 14.15 17.38 13.65
CA SER A 58 13.62 18.72 13.44
C SER A 58 12.43 18.67 12.49
N ALA A 59 11.59 19.70 12.53
CA ALA A 59 10.49 19.85 11.58
C ALA A 59 11.00 19.94 10.14
N GLU A 60 12.12 20.61 9.91
CA GLU A 60 12.72 20.73 8.57
C GLU A 60 13.29 19.40 8.05
N GLU A 61 13.89 18.57 8.90
CA GLU A 61 14.26 17.20 8.51
C GLU A 61 13.02 16.34 8.21
N ALA A 62 11.95 16.50 9.00
CA ALA A 62 10.72 15.76 8.79
C ALA A 62 10.11 16.06 7.41
N LYS A 63 10.05 17.35 7.03
CA LYS A 63 9.58 17.77 5.70
C LYS A 63 10.39 17.15 4.57
N LYS A 64 11.72 17.06 4.71
CA LYS A 64 12.59 16.40 3.71
C LYS A 64 12.24 14.93 3.56
N VAL A 65 12.14 14.19 4.68
CA VAL A 65 11.78 12.77 4.64
C VAL A 65 10.40 12.57 4.01
N LEU A 66 9.42 13.39 4.37
CA LEU A 66 8.06 13.31 3.82
C LEU A 66 8.00 13.64 2.31
N HIS A 67 8.92 14.45 1.80
CA HIS A 67 9.07 14.68 0.36
C HIS A 67 9.74 13.52 -0.38
N GLU A 68 10.74 12.89 0.23
CA GLU A 68 11.47 11.77 -0.36
C GLU A 68 10.67 10.46 -0.30
N GLU A 69 9.85 10.29 0.74
CA GLU A 69 9.12 9.06 1.05
C GLU A 69 7.61 9.32 1.07
N ALA A 70 6.95 9.14 -0.08
CA ALA A 70 5.52 9.45 -0.22
C ALA A 70 4.57 8.49 0.53
N ASP A 71 5.03 7.30 0.93
CA ASP A 71 4.24 6.23 1.55
C ASP A 71 4.52 6.02 3.05
N ILE A 72 4.95 7.07 3.76
CA ILE A 72 4.96 7.07 5.23
C ILE A 72 3.53 6.80 5.74
N ALA A 73 3.36 5.67 6.42
CA ALA A 73 2.05 5.24 6.92
C ALA A 73 1.67 5.94 8.23
N VAL A 74 2.65 6.17 9.10
CA VAL A 74 2.48 6.77 10.43
C VAL A 74 3.62 7.73 10.70
N ALA A 75 3.32 8.91 11.23
CA ALA A 75 4.31 9.78 11.86
C ALA A 75 4.00 9.92 13.36
N VAL A 76 5.04 9.77 14.18
CA VAL A 76 5.03 10.08 15.62
C VAL A 76 5.72 11.41 15.80
N VAL A 77 5.01 12.40 16.32
CA VAL A 77 5.45 13.81 16.33
C VAL A 77 5.53 14.32 17.77
N ASP A 78 6.70 14.82 18.19
CA ASP A 78 6.80 15.66 19.38
C ASP A 78 6.29 17.07 19.07
N VAL A 79 5.41 17.60 19.92
CA VAL A 79 4.87 18.97 19.78
C VAL A 79 5.96 20.00 20.02
N VAL A 80 6.78 19.77 21.04
CA VAL A 80 7.77 20.74 21.52
C VAL A 80 9.15 20.26 21.09
N MET A 81 9.73 20.98 20.14
CA MET A 81 11.07 20.71 19.62
C MET A 81 11.83 22.03 19.50
N GLU A 82 12.01 22.57 18.29
CA GLU A 82 12.68 23.85 18.06
C GLU A 82 11.86 25.05 18.56
N SER A 83 10.54 24.90 18.63
CA SER A 83 9.59 25.84 19.23
C SER A 83 8.52 25.09 20.02
N GLU A 84 7.72 25.82 20.82
CA GLU A 84 6.62 25.24 21.62
C GLU A 84 5.50 24.63 20.77
N HIS A 85 5.44 24.97 19.47
CA HIS A 85 4.39 24.54 18.54
C HIS A 85 4.93 23.91 17.26
N ALA A 86 6.23 23.65 17.16
CA ALA A 86 6.88 23.13 15.95
C ALA A 86 6.22 21.86 15.42
N GLY A 87 5.83 20.93 16.30
CA GLY A 87 5.14 19.71 15.90
C GLY A 87 3.72 19.95 15.37
N LEU A 88 3.01 20.96 15.88
CA LEU A 88 1.66 21.32 15.39
C LEU A 88 1.73 22.01 14.04
N GLU A 89 2.67 22.95 13.87
CA GLU A 89 2.94 23.60 12.57
C GLU A 89 3.33 22.55 11.51
N LEU A 90 4.09 21.52 11.90
CA LEU A 90 4.42 20.41 11.01
C LEU A 90 3.18 19.57 10.65
N VAL A 91 2.27 19.32 11.59
CA VAL A 91 1.01 18.62 11.32
C VAL A 91 0.16 19.39 10.31
N GLU A 92 0.04 20.71 10.49
CA GLU A 92 -0.66 21.61 9.56
C GLU A 92 -0.02 21.55 8.17
N TYR A 93 1.31 21.66 8.08
CA TYR A 93 2.05 21.48 6.84
C TYR A 93 1.73 20.14 6.14
N ILE A 94 1.70 19.03 6.88
CA ILE A 94 1.41 17.70 6.32
C ILE A 94 0.00 17.64 5.71
N ARG A 95 -0.98 18.26 6.39
CA ARG A 95 -2.38 18.21 5.98
C ARG A 95 -2.71 19.20 4.87
N GLU A 96 -2.23 20.42 4.98
CA GLU A 96 -2.64 21.52 4.11
C GLU A 96 -1.70 21.74 2.93
N GLU A 97 -0.38 21.76 3.18
CA GLU A 97 0.60 22.04 2.13
C GLU A 97 0.99 20.78 1.36
N LEU A 98 1.34 19.69 2.06
CA LEU A 98 1.66 18.41 1.43
C LEU A 98 0.40 17.70 0.92
N GLY A 99 -0.78 18.04 1.46
CA GLY A 99 -2.06 17.43 1.09
C GLY A 99 -2.16 15.94 1.47
N ASN A 100 -1.33 15.47 2.41
CA ASN A 100 -1.32 14.06 2.79
C ASN A 100 -2.36 13.81 3.88
N GLY A 101 -3.60 13.61 3.47
CA GLY A 101 -4.70 13.21 4.35
C GLY A 101 -4.70 11.73 4.73
N TYR A 102 -3.75 10.92 4.25
CA TYR A 102 -3.72 9.47 4.46
C TYR A 102 -2.77 9.05 5.58
N ILE A 103 -1.61 9.69 5.71
CA ILE A 103 -0.66 9.44 6.81
C ILE A 103 -1.35 9.59 8.17
N ARG A 104 -1.08 8.66 9.09
CA ARG A 104 -1.62 8.73 10.45
C ARG A 104 -0.69 9.51 11.37
N LEU A 105 -1.21 10.51 12.06
CA LEU A 105 -0.42 11.42 12.90
C LEU A 105 -0.67 11.11 14.37
N VAL A 106 0.38 10.65 15.06
CA VAL A 106 0.36 10.33 16.48
C VAL A 106 1.19 11.38 17.21
N ILE A 107 0.52 12.23 17.98
CA ILE A 107 1.19 13.26 18.78
C ILE A 107 1.70 12.68 20.08
N ARG A 108 2.93 13.05 20.44
CA ARG A 108 3.53 12.83 21.75
C ARG A 108 3.92 14.18 22.34
N THR A 109 3.59 14.49 23.60
CA THR A 109 4.10 15.71 24.26
C THR A 109 4.12 15.57 25.77
N GLY A 110 5.10 16.19 26.44
CA GLY A 110 5.25 16.14 27.91
C GLY A 110 4.38 17.14 28.68
N GLN A 111 3.82 18.13 27.98
CA GLN A 111 2.77 19.09 28.37
C GLN A 111 2.87 20.24 27.37
N ALA A 112 2.03 20.24 26.33
CA ALA A 112 1.88 21.42 25.50
C ALA A 112 1.30 22.56 26.35
N GLY A 113 1.88 23.76 26.28
CA GLY A 113 1.36 24.92 26.99
C GLY A 113 -0.14 25.16 26.70
N SER A 114 -0.91 25.49 27.74
CA SER A 114 -2.30 26.00 27.82
C SER A 114 -3.44 25.35 27.02
N ALA A 115 -3.21 24.70 25.87
CA ALA A 115 -4.24 24.14 25.01
C ALA A 115 -4.64 22.72 25.49
N PRO A 116 -5.92 22.48 25.81
CA PRO A 116 -6.41 21.15 26.17
C PRO A 116 -6.18 20.14 25.04
N GLU A 117 -5.83 18.89 25.38
CA GLU A 117 -5.68 17.76 24.43
C GLU A 117 -6.80 17.70 23.38
N ARG A 118 -8.05 17.89 23.83
CA ARG A 118 -9.23 17.89 22.97
C ARG A 118 -9.20 18.98 21.91
N GLU A 119 -8.70 20.17 22.26
CA GLU A 119 -8.61 21.29 21.31
C GLU A 119 -7.59 21.00 20.22
N VAL A 120 -6.46 20.37 20.57
CA VAL A 120 -5.45 19.94 19.61
C VAL A 120 -6.00 18.86 18.67
N ILE A 121 -6.74 17.88 19.20
CA ILE A 121 -7.37 16.84 18.39
C ILE A 121 -8.45 17.39 17.46
N ASP A 122 -9.25 18.36 17.94
CA ASP A 122 -10.37 18.90 17.16
C ASP A 122 -9.90 19.90 16.08
N HIS A 123 -8.81 20.64 16.32
CA HIS A 123 -8.29 21.65 15.38
C HIS A 123 -7.26 21.09 14.39
N TYR A 124 -6.47 20.11 14.81
CA TYR A 124 -5.49 19.46 13.95
C TYR A 124 -5.99 18.05 13.63
N ASP A 125 -6.12 17.69 12.36
CA ASP A 125 -6.58 16.36 11.91
C ASP A 125 -5.56 15.26 12.28
N ILE A 126 -5.53 14.90 13.56
CA ILE A 126 -4.61 13.93 14.17
C ILE A 126 -5.35 12.67 14.63
N ASP A 127 -4.64 11.55 14.63
CA ASP A 127 -5.23 10.23 14.87
C ASP A 127 -5.12 9.75 16.31
N ASP A 128 -4.12 10.22 17.04
CA ASP A 128 -3.95 9.89 18.45
C ASP A 128 -3.09 10.96 19.16
N TYR A 129 -3.35 11.17 20.45
CA TYR A 129 -2.57 12.03 21.35
C TYR A 129 -2.08 11.23 22.55
N LYS A 130 -0.82 11.41 22.93
CA LYS A 130 -0.18 10.69 24.04
C LYS A 130 0.73 11.59 24.86
N ASP A 131 0.56 11.55 26.18
CA ASP A 131 1.47 12.20 27.12
C ASP A 131 2.85 11.47 27.15
N LYS A 132 3.95 12.23 27.04
CA LYS A 132 5.34 11.73 27.04
C LYS A 132 5.67 10.95 28.31
N THR A 133 5.07 11.33 29.45
CA THR A 133 5.25 10.68 30.76
C THR A 133 4.45 9.37 30.90
N GLU A 134 3.35 9.24 30.17
CA GLU A 134 2.48 8.07 30.24
C GLU A 134 2.75 7.03 29.15
N LEU A 135 3.57 7.37 28.15
CA LEU A 135 3.81 6.53 26.98
C LEU A 135 4.75 5.36 27.31
N THR A 136 4.15 4.27 27.80
CA THR A 136 4.86 2.99 27.95
C THR A 136 5.12 2.32 26.60
N ALA A 137 6.09 1.39 26.57
CA ALA A 137 6.36 0.57 25.39
C ALA A 137 5.12 -0.14 24.84
N GLN A 138 4.25 -0.63 25.72
CA GLN A 138 3.01 -1.30 25.35
C GLN A 138 1.99 -0.33 24.75
N LYS A 139 1.87 0.88 25.30
CA LYS A 139 0.99 1.93 24.76
C LYS A 139 1.46 2.37 23.38
N LEU A 140 2.77 2.62 23.19
CA LEU A 140 3.33 2.96 21.88
C LEU A 140 3.08 1.83 20.86
N TYR A 141 3.34 0.58 21.22
CA TYR A 141 3.09 -0.56 20.34
C TYR A 141 1.62 -0.63 19.89
N THR A 142 0.69 -0.42 20.83
CA THR A 142 -0.75 -0.49 20.55
C THR A 142 -1.18 0.70 19.67
N ALA A 143 -0.71 1.92 19.95
CA ALA A 143 -0.99 3.11 19.17
C ALA A 143 -0.52 2.96 17.72
N ILE A 144 0.75 2.55 17.51
CA ILE A 144 1.30 2.30 16.17
C ILE A 144 0.53 1.20 15.44
N ARG A 145 0.15 0.11 16.14
CA ARG A 145 -0.63 -0.96 15.52
C ARG A 145 -2.01 -0.49 15.07
N SER A 146 -2.68 0.34 15.87
CA SER A 146 -3.97 0.94 15.53
C SER A 146 -3.85 1.91 14.35
N ALA A 147 -2.82 2.77 14.36
CA ALA A 147 -2.53 3.70 13.28
C ALA A 147 -2.24 2.97 11.96
N LEU A 148 -1.39 1.94 11.97
CA LEU A 148 -1.12 1.12 10.78
C LEU A 148 -2.38 0.44 10.24
N LYS A 149 -3.27 -0.02 11.13
CA LYS A 149 -4.55 -0.58 10.73
C LYS A 149 -5.43 0.47 10.05
N ALA A 150 -5.55 1.66 10.64
CA ALA A 150 -6.32 2.76 10.08
C ALA A 150 -5.78 3.19 8.70
N TYR A 151 -4.45 3.36 8.59
CA TYR A 151 -3.79 3.66 7.31
C TYR A 151 -4.13 2.62 6.24
N ARG A 152 -3.95 1.33 6.54
CA ARG A 152 -4.28 0.24 5.61
C ARG A 152 -5.75 0.31 5.17
N ASP A 153 -6.66 0.48 6.12
CA ASP A 153 -8.09 0.48 5.85
C ASP A 153 -8.49 1.70 4.99
N ILE A 154 -7.89 2.87 5.22
CA ILE A 154 -8.05 4.06 4.37
C ILE A 154 -7.51 3.82 2.96
N MET A 155 -6.32 3.24 2.83
CA MET A 155 -5.74 2.95 1.52
C MET A 155 -6.57 1.94 0.71
N ILE A 156 -7.20 0.97 1.38
CA ILE A 156 -8.16 0.06 0.74
C ILE A 156 -9.35 0.84 0.19
N ILE A 157 -9.93 1.74 0.99
CA ILE A 157 -11.08 2.57 0.59
C ILE A 157 -10.71 3.48 -0.59
N GLU A 158 -9.58 4.19 -0.51
CA GLU A 158 -9.13 5.08 -1.58
C GLU A 158 -8.87 4.31 -2.87
N SER A 159 -8.25 3.14 -2.77
CA SER A 159 -8.02 2.27 -3.91
C SER A 159 -9.34 1.81 -4.56
N ASN A 160 -10.36 1.49 -3.75
CA ASN A 160 -11.68 1.15 -4.26
C ASN A 160 -12.35 2.35 -4.94
N ARG A 161 -12.22 3.55 -4.36
CA ARG A 161 -12.74 4.80 -4.91
C ARG A 161 -12.12 5.10 -6.28
N GLN A 162 -10.79 5.02 -6.40
CA GLN A 162 -10.08 5.25 -7.66
C GLN A 162 -10.45 4.24 -8.74
N GLY A 163 -10.58 2.97 -8.37
CA GLY A 163 -10.99 1.94 -9.34
C GLY A 163 -12.41 2.20 -9.87
N LEU A 164 -13.34 2.64 -9.01
CA LEU A 164 -14.71 2.95 -9.41
C LEU A 164 -14.75 4.21 -10.30
N GLU A 165 -13.97 5.24 -9.94
CA GLU A 165 -13.82 6.46 -10.72
C GLU A 165 -13.31 6.16 -12.13
N ARG A 166 -12.32 5.26 -12.28
CA ARG A 166 -11.83 4.82 -13.59
C ARG A 166 -12.90 4.14 -14.43
N ILE A 167 -13.73 3.29 -13.83
CA ILE A 167 -14.86 2.66 -14.53
C ILE A 167 -15.87 3.71 -15.01
N LEU A 168 -16.25 4.63 -14.12
CA LEU A 168 -17.21 5.69 -14.45
C LEU A 168 -16.67 6.59 -15.56
N ASN A 169 -15.39 6.97 -15.52
CA ASN A 169 -14.77 7.82 -16.54
C ASN A 169 -14.56 7.12 -17.88
N ALA A 170 -14.35 5.80 -17.89
CA ALA A 170 -14.23 5.03 -19.13
C ALA A 170 -15.59 4.73 -19.79
N THR A 171 -16.69 4.74 -19.02
CA THR A 171 -18.03 4.39 -19.51
C THR A 171 -18.51 5.25 -20.69
N PRO A 172 -18.35 6.59 -20.71
CA PRO A 172 -18.67 7.41 -21.88
C PRO A 172 -17.85 7.05 -23.14
N GLY A 173 -16.58 6.65 -22.95
CA GLY A 173 -15.68 6.27 -24.03
C GLY A 173 -15.94 4.89 -24.63
N LEU A 174 -16.82 4.07 -24.02
CA LEU A 174 -17.28 2.79 -24.59
C LEU A 174 -18.38 2.97 -25.64
N TYR A 175 -19.02 4.14 -25.69
CA TYR A 175 -19.99 4.49 -26.74
C TYR A 175 -19.32 5.08 -28.00
N LEU A 176 -18.00 5.27 -27.97
CA LEU A 176 -17.19 5.80 -29.07
C LEU A 176 -16.11 4.76 -29.46
N PRO A 177 -15.81 4.56 -30.74
CA PRO A 177 -14.98 3.45 -31.24
C PRO A 177 -13.46 3.70 -31.08
N SER A 178 -13.00 4.06 -29.89
CA SER A 178 -11.58 4.32 -29.61
C SER A 178 -10.96 3.19 -28.79
N PHE A 179 -9.81 2.65 -29.18
CA PHE A 179 -9.17 1.50 -28.49
C PHE A 179 -8.61 1.83 -27.10
N ASP A 180 -8.20 3.08 -26.85
CA ASP A 180 -7.61 3.49 -25.56
C ASP A 180 -8.62 3.54 -24.40
N SER A 181 -9.92 3.73 -24.70
CA SER A 181 -10.97 3.75 -23.68
C SER A 181 -11.27 2.34 -23.14
N ALA A 182 -11.10 1.30 -23.97
CA ALA A 182 -11.33 -0.08 -23.58
C ALA A 182 -10.26 -0.59 -22.60
N ASP A 183 -8.97 -0.31 -22.85
CA ASP A 183 -7.87 -0.72 -21.96
C ASP A 183 -8.01 -0.06 -20.57
N GLN A 184 -8.37 1.24 -20.53
CA GLN A 184 -8.66 1.94 -19.26
C GLN A 184 -9.87 1.36 -18.53
N PHE A 185 -10.92 0.98 -19.26
CA PHE A 185 -12.08 0.28 -18.70
C PHE A 185 -11.67 -1.05 -18.07
N PHE A 186 -10.93 -1.90 -18.80
CA PHE A 186 -10.45 -3.19 -18.28
C PHE A 186 -9.57 -3.00 -17.04
N GLN A 187 -8.72 -1.96 -17.02
CA GLN A 187 -7.91 -1.63 -15.85
C GLN A 187 -8.78 -1.27 -14.64
N GLY A 188 -9.82 -0.48 -14.83
CA GLY A 188 -10.80 -0.14 -13.78
C GLY A 188 -11.53 -1.38 -13.26
N VAL A 189 -12.02 -2.24 -14.15
CA VAL A 189 -12.71 -3.50 -13.79
C VAL A 189 -11.78 -4.42 -13.00
N LEU A 190 -10.54 -4.60 -13.45
CA LEU A 190 -9.55 -5.43 -12.77
C LEU A 190 -9.29 -4.94 -11.34
N GLN A 191 -9.08 -3.63 -11.16
CA GLN A 191 -8.88 -3.04 -9.84
C GLN A 191 -10.09 -3.23 -8.92
N GLN A 192 -11.32 -3.10 -9.45
CA GLN A 192 -12.53 -3.36 -8.67
C GLN A 192 -12.67 -4.82 -8.25
N VAL A 193 -12.41 -5.77 -9.15
CA VAL A 193 -12.49 -7.20 -8.80
C VAL A 193 -11.48 -7.53 -7.71
N ILE A 194 -10.25 -7.04 -7.80
CA ILE A 194 -9.23 -7.27 -6.76
C ILE A 194 -9.64 -6.63 -5.44
N GLY A 195 -10.17 -5.40 -5.46
CA GLY A 195 -10.63 -4.68 -4.27
C GLY A 195 -11.84 -5.34 -3.59
N LEU A 196 -12.89 -5.66 -4.35
CA LEU A 196 -14.12 -6.30 -3.86
C LEU A 196 -13.87 -7.70 -3.33
N CYS A 197 -13.07 -8.50 -4.04
CA CYS A 197 -12.77 -9.87 -3.65
C CYS A 197 -11.59 -9.97 -2.67
N GLN A 198 -11.01 -8.83 -2.23
CA GLN A 198 -9.86 -8.76 -1.33
C GLN A 198 -8.71 -9.67 -1.75
N LEU A 199 -8.43 -9.74 -3.06
CA LEU A 199 -7.48 -10.70 -3.63
C LEU A 199 -6.02 -10.31 -3.36
N GLY A 200 -5.75 -9.06 -3.02
CA GLY A 200 -4.43 -8.61 -2.57
C GLY A 200 -4.12 -9.06 -1.14
N LYS A 201 -2.87 -9.46 -0.88
CA LYS A 201 -2.39 -9.69 0.49
C LYS A 201 -2.60 -8.43 1.31
N ASN A 202 -3.20 -8.61 2.49
CA ASN A 202 -3.43 -7.52 3.44
C ASN A 202 -4.28 -6.37 2.88
N GLY A 203 -5.06 -6.60 1.83
CA GLY A 203 -5.93 -5.60 1.19
C GLY A 203 -5.22 -4.64 0.24
N LEU A 204 -3.91 -4.78 0.01
CA LEU A 204 -3.18 -3.90 -0.91
C LEU A 204 -3.20 -4.45 -2.34
N LEU A 205 -3.70 -3.65 -3.29
CA LEU A 205 -3.81 -4.06 -4.70
C LEU A 205 -2.45 -4.44 -5.32
N CYS A 206 -1.35 -3.82 -4.88
CA CYS A 206 -0.02 -3.98 -5.48
C CYS A 206 0.67 -5.32 -5.13
N THR A 207 0.03 -6.15 -4.31
CA THR A 207 0.63 -7.41 -3.82
C THR A 207 0.21 -8.63 -4.64
N ILE A 208 -0.65 -8.44 -5.64
CA ILE A 208 -1.10 -9.50 -6.54
C ILE A 208 -0.74 -9.17 -7.99
N ASN A 209 -0.10 -10.14 -8.65
CA ASN A 209 0.10 -10.13 -10.10
C ASN A 209 -1.19 -10.63 -10.77
N SER A 210 -1.97 -9.71 -11.36
CA SER A 210 -3.22 -10.02 -12.06
C SER A 210 -3.24 -9.36 -13.42
N PHE A 211 -3.99 -9.91 -14.37
CA PHE A 211 -4.19 -9.28 -15.67
C PHE A 211 -5.53 -9.64 -16.29
N ILE A 212 -5.99 -8.83 -17.24
CA ILE A 212 -7.09 -9.15 -18.17
C ILE A 212 -6.48 -9.26 -19.56
N SER A 213 -6.79 -10.34 -20.26
CA SER A 213 -6.36 -10.58 -21.64
C SER A 213 -7.57 -10.80 -22.54
N THR A 214 -7.51 -10.24 -23.74
CA THR A 214 -8.41 -10.60 -24.85
C THR A 214 -7.69 -11.51 -25.81
N PHE A 215 -8.43 -12.36 -26.50
CA PHE A 215 -7.88 -13.32 -27.45
C PHE A 215 -8.60 -13.17 -28.79
N ASP A 216 -7.83 -12.96 -29.85
CA ASP A 216 -8.26 -13.16 -31.24
C ASP A 216 -7.56 -14.42 -31.78
N SER A 217 -8.03 -14.90 -32.93
CA SER A 217 -7.65 -16.11 -33.69
C SER A 217 -6.19 -16.56 -33.54
N ASP A 218 -5.23 -15.63 -33.45
CA ASP A 218 -3.82 -15.97 -33.27
C ASP A 218 -3.08 -15.35 -32.09
N ASP A 219 -3.61 -14.32 -31.42
CA ASP A 219 -2.86 -13.54 -30.43
C ASP A 219 -3.65 -13.23 -29.15
N ALA A 220 -3.00 -13.46 -28.01
CA ALA A 220 -3.43 -12.96 -26.71
C ALA A 220 -2.85 -11.57 -26.47
N GLN A 221 -3.71 -10.61 -26.16
CA GLN A 221 -3.29 -9.26 -25.82
C GLN A 221 -3.71 -8.92 -24.39
N VAL A 222 -2.74 -8.59 -23.55
CA VAL A 222 -3.02 -8.03 -22.23
C VAL A 222 -3.58 -6.63 -22.38
N ARG A 223 -4.76 -6.44 -21.78
CA ARG A 223 -5.55 -5.19 -21.80
C ARG A 223 -5.44 -4.42 -20.49
N ALA A 224 -5.19 -5.11 -19.39
CA ALA A 224 -5.05 -4.54 -18.05
C ALA A 224 -4.17 -5.42 -17.17
N GLY A 225 -3.51 -4.84 -16.16
CA GLY A 225 -2.69 -5.60 -15.22
C GLY A 225 -2.35 -4.89 -13.91
N THR A 226 -1.91 -5.67 -12.93
CA THR A 226 -1.38 -5.22 -11.63
C THR A 226 -0.03 -5.88 -11.35
N GLY A 227 0.77 -5.26 -10.48
CA GLY A 227 2.13 -5.73 -10.20
C GLY A 227 2.99 -5.73 -11.47
N ASP A 228 3.61 -6.87 -11.78
CA ASP A 228 4.50 -7.02 -12.93
C ASP A 228 3.79 -6.85 -14.29
N PHE A 229 2.46 -6.95 -14.31
CA PHE A 229 1.63 -6.78 -15.51
C PHE A 229 1.12 -5.33 -15.71
N PHE A 230 1.51 -4.37 -14.86
CA PHE A 230 0.94 -3.01 -14.87
C PHE A 230 1.29 -2.18 -16.12
N LEU A 231 2.47 -2.37 -16.72
CA LEU A 231 2.91 -1.64 -17.92
C LEU A 231 3.12 -2.59 -19.10
N ARG A 232 2.57 -2.28 -20.28
CA ARG A 232 2.79 -3.05 -21.51
C ARG A 232 4.28 -3.24 -21.84
N ASP A 233 5.10 -2.23 -21.58
CA ASP A 233 6.54 -2.32 -21.78
C ASP A 233 7.21 -3.28 -20.80
N ASN A 234 6.72 -3.35 -19.55
CA ASN A 234 7.18 -4.32 -18.55
C ASN A 234 6.77 -5.76 -18.91
N ILE A 235 5.60 -5.94 -19.52
CA ILE A 235 5.14 -7.28 -19.93
C ILE A 235 6.12 -7.93 -20.91
N ASN A 236 6.65 -7.17 -21.87
CA ASN A 236 7.59 -7.68 -22.86
C ASN A 236 9.03 -7.82 -22.32
N GLN A 237 9.35 -7.12 -21.23
CA GLN A 237 10.67 -7.14 -20.60
C GLN A 237 10.77 -8.15 -19.45
N ASN A 238 9.64 -8.56 -18.86
CA ASN A 238 9.57 -9.56 -17.80
C ASN A 238 9.34 -10.97 -18.40
N PRO A 239 10.33 -11.88 -18.34
CA PRO A 239 10.24 -13.22 -18.92
C PRO A 239 9.09 -14.06 -18.34
N GLU A 240 8.78 -13.87 -17.06
CA GLU A 240 7.73 -14.61 -16.35
C GLU A 240 6.34 -14.20 -16.85
N CYS A 241 6.12 -12.89 -17.04
CA CYS A 241 4.89 -12.38 -17.66
C CYS A 241 4.70 -12.92 -19.08
N VAL A 242 5.76 -12.95 -19.89
CA VAL A 242 5.72 -13.49 -21.25
C VAL A 242 5.39 -14.99 -21.25
N GLU A 243 5.98 -15.76 -20.34
CA GLU A 243 5.74 -17.20 -20.23
C GLU A 243 4.29 -17.52 -19.83
N VAL A 244 3.73 -16.75 -18.89
CA VAL A 244 2.32 -16.87 -18.47
C VAL A 244 1.38 -16.60 -19.65
N ILE A 245 1.59 -15.50 -20.39
CA ILE A 245 0.75 -15.14 -21.55
C ILE A 245 0.86 -16.19 -22.65
N ARG A 246 2.07 -16.67 -22.97
CA ARG A 246 2.27 -17.73 -23.97
C ARG A 246 1.58 -19.04 -23.56
N SER A 247 1.67 -19.40 -22.28
CA SER A 247 1.04 -20.62 -21.76
C SER A 247 -0.48 -20.54 -21.86
N CYS A 248 -1.09 -19.41 -21.49
CA CYS A 248 -2.52 -19.17 -21.67
C CYS A 248 -2.93 -19.23 -23.15
N SER A 249 -2.16 -18.59 -24.03
CA SER A 249 -2.41 -18.59 -25.48
C SER A 249 -2.41 -20.00 -26.07
N ARG A 250 -1.42 -20.82 -25.68
CA ARG A 250 -1.27 -22.20 -26.15
C ARG A 250 -2.45 -23.07 -25.72
N ILE A 251 -2.85 -23.02 -24.44
CA ILE A 251 -3.99 -23.81 -23.92
C ILE A 251 -5.29 -23.44 -24.65
N ILE A 252 -5.52 -22.16 -24.91
CA ILE A 252 -6.73 -21.69 -25.60
C ILE A 252 -6.73 -22.14 -27.07
N LYS A 253 -5.57 -22.19 -27.74
CA LYS A 253 -5.45 -22.73 -29.11
C LYS A 253 -5.68 -24.25 -29.16
N GLU A 254 -5.00 -25.01 -28.30
CA GLU A 254 -5.13 -26.48 -28.20
C GLU A 254 -6.57 -26.91 -27.88
N GLY A 255 -7.31 -26.15 -27.07
CA GLY A 255 -8.72 -26.41 -26.77
C GLY A 255 -9.67 -26.24 -27.96
N ARG A 256 -9.38 -25.31 -28.89
CA ARG A 256 -10.23 -25.11 -30.09
C ARG A 256 -10.02 -26.16 -31.17
N GLU A 257 -8.81 -26.70 -31.30
CA GLU A 257 -8.53 -27.78 -32.24
C GLU A 257 -9.30 -29.06 -31.86
N HIS A 258 -9.46 -29.31 -30.56
CA HIS A 258 -10.18 -30.48 -30.07
C HIS A 258 -11.71 -30.41 -30.28
N ASP A 259 -12.28 -29.19 -30.24
CA ASP A 259 -13.71 -28.93 -30.51
C ASP A 259 -14.06 -28.90 -32.01
N MET A 260 -13.08 -28.76 -32.91
CA MET A 260 -13.28 -28.83 -34.37
C MET A 260 -13.16 -30.25 -34.96
N GLU A 261 -12.57 -31.19 -34.21
CA GLU A 261 -12.44 -32.61 -34.60
C GLU A 261 -13.53 -33.52 -33.99
N SER A 262 -14.48 -32.96 -33.22
CA SER A 262 -15.61 -33.66 -32.58
C SER A 262 -16.94 -33.35 -33.28
#